data_AF-A0A7Y7RWT9-F1
#
_entry.id   AF-A0A7Y7RWT9-F1
#
_cell.length_a   1.000
_cell.length_b   1.000
_cell.length_c   1.000
_cell.angle_alpha   90.00
_cell.angle_beta   90.00
_cell.angle_gamma   90.00
#
_symmetry.space_group_name_H-M   'P 1'
#
loop_
_entity.id
_entity.type
_entity.pdbx_description
1 polymer ?
#
loop_
_entity_poly.entity_id
_entity_poly.type
_entity_poly.pdbx_seq_one_letter_code
_entity_poly.pdbx_strand_id
1 'polypeptide(L)'
;MKLLKFLPALAFAAFVGQSSAFSFGGAEEAVMIAPPAMDLPAEPGNLQTAVFAGGCFWGVQGVFQHVQGVKNAVSGYDGGAANTAQYESVSDGDTGHAESVSVTYDPSKVSYGKLLQIYFSVAHNPTELNRQGPDSGTQYRSEIFAQNAEQQKVAQAYIAQLDAAKAFDKPIVTKVEMGKTFYPAESYHQDFLTENPSYPYIVINDLPKVAQLKKLFPDQYRAEPVLVKNQ
;
A
#
# COMPACT_ATOMS: atom_id res chain seq x y z
N MET A 1 7.86 -49.77 -65.23
CA MET A 1 7.13 -49.91 -63.96
C MET A 1 7.60 -48.80 -63.04
N LYS A 2 6.72 -47.83 -62.74
CA LYS A 2 7.03 -46.60 -61.99
C LYS A 2 7.45 -46.95 -60.56
N LEU A 3 8.52 -46.36 -60.04
CA LEU A 3 8.61 -46.04 -58.61
C LEU A 3 9.44 -44.77 -58.41
N LEU A 4 8.71 -43.66 -58.31
CA LEU A 4 9.09 -42.36 -57.78
C LEU A 4 9.17 -42.48 -56.25
N LYS A 5 10.19 -41.89 -55.59
CA LYS A 5 10.14 -41.26 -54.24
C LYS A 5 11.54 -40.82 -53.80
N PHE A 6 11.84 -39.52 -53.87
CA PHE A 6 11.66 -38.46 -52.85
C PHE A 6 12.93 -38.27 -51.97
N LEU A 7 13.60 -37.13 -52.18
CA LEU A 7 14.67 -36.59 -51.32
C LEU A 7 14.11 -36.25 -49.92
N PRO A 8 14.88 -36.45 -48.83
CA PRO A 8 14.58 -35.79 -47.56
C PRO A 8 15.27 -34.41 -47.53
N ALA A 9 14.47 -33.35 -47.43
CA ALA A 9 14.95 -32.03 -47.06
C ALA A 9 15.30 -32.02 -45.56
N LEU A 10 16.54 -31.67 -45.24
CA LEU A 10 17.00 -31.42 -43.87
C LEU A 10 16.36 -30.11 -43.39
N ALA A 11 15.32 -30.18 -42.56
CA ALA A 11 14.75 -29.03 -41.88
C ALA A 11 15.59 -28.73 -40.62
N PHE A 12 16.30 -27.61 -40.64
CA PHE A 12 16.99 -27.06 -39.47
C PHE A 12 15.93 -26.50 -38.52
N ALA A 13 15.60 -27.24 -37.45
CA ALA A 13 14.73 -26.76 -36.40
C ALA A 13 15.49 -25.74 -35.55
N ALA A 14 15.27 -24.45 -35.80
CA ALA A 14 15.69 -23.38 -34.91
C ALA A 14 14.87 -23.47 -33.62
N PHE A 15 15.47 -24.00 -32.56
CA PHE A 15 14.91 -23.96 -31.22
C PHE A 15 15.05 -22.52 -30.70
N VAL A 16 14.08 -21.67 -31.01
CA VAL A 16 13.94 -20.36 -30.38
C VAL A 16 13.53 -20.63 -28.95
N GLY A 17 14.51 -20.58 -28.03
CA GLY A 17 14.24 -20.57 -26.60
C GLY A 17 13.37 -19.36 -26.30
N GLN A 18 12.06 -19.59 -26.11
CA GLN A 18 11.19 -18.63 -25.44
C GLN A 18 11.75 -18.47 -24.04
N SER A 19 12.55 -17.41 -23.89
CA SER A 19 12.86 -16.84 -22.59
C SER A 19 11.54 -16.25 -22.12
N SER A 20 10.71 -17.07 -21.47
CA SER A 20 9.65 -16.58 -20.62
C SER A 20 10.36 -15.75 -19.55
N ALA A 21 10.48 -14.45 -19.79
CA ALA A 21 10.79 -13.50 -18.75
C ALA A 21 9.66 -13.65 -17.73
N PHE A 22 9.88 -14.48 -16.72
CA PHE A 22 9.20 -14.33 -15.46
C PHE A 22 9.58 -12.93 -14.98
N SER A 23 8.73 -11.95 -15.28
CA SER A 23 8.71 -10.72 -14.53
C SER A 23 8.38 -11.13 -13.10
N PHE A 24 9.42 -11.36 -12.30
CA PHE A 24 9.29 -11.32 -10.85
C PHE A 24 8.84 -9.90 -10.54
N GLY A 25 7.54 -9.71 -10.35
CA GLY A 25 6.96 -8.45 -9.92
C GLY A 25 7.53 -8.13 -8.54
N GLY A 26 8.53 -7.25 -8.51
CA GLY A 26 8.97 -6.64 -7.26
C GLY A 26 7.91 -5.63 -6.79
N ALA A 27 8.02 -5.22 -5.52
CA ALA A 27 7.25 -4.10 -5.01
C ALA A 27 7.26 -2.91 -5.98
N GLU A 28 6.13 -2.22 -6.06
CA GLU A 28 5.96 -1.07 -6.93
C GLU A 28 7.01 0.02 -6.64
N GLU A 29 7.45 0.70 -7.70
CA GLU A 29 8.53 1.69 -7.57
C GLU A 29 8.00 2.96 -6.91
N ALA A 30 8.62 3.37 -5.79
CA ALA A 30 8.24 4.60 -5.12
C ALA A 30 8.50 5.83 -5.98
N VAL A 31 7.54 6.76 -5.98
CA VAL A 31 7.58 7.99 -6.77
C VAL A 31 7.93 9.18 -5.88
N MET A 32 8.93 9.97 -6.27
CA MET A 32 9.19 11.26 -5.62
C MET A 32 8.09 12.27 -6.00
N ILE A 33 7.26 12.64 -5.04
CA ILE A 33 6.19 13.61 -5.24
C ILE A 33 6.37 14.83 -4.33
N ALA A 34 5.86 15.98 -4.76
CA ALA A 34 5.89 17.21 -3.97
C ALA A 34 5.08 17.07 -2.66
N PRO A 35 5.46 17.74 -1.57
CA PRO A 35 4.65 17.78 -0.36
C PRO A 35 3.30 18.48 -0.63
N PRO A 36 2.25 18.18 0.16
CA PRO A 36 0.97 18.86 0.03
C PRO A 36 1.08 20.37 0.22
N ALA A 37 0.40 21.13 -0.63
CA ALA A 37 0.31 22.59 -0.53
C ALA A 37 -0.63 23.05 0.61
N MET A 38 -1.53 22.16 1.03
CA MET A 38 -2.44 22.36 2.16
C MET A 38 -2.25 21.21 3.14
N ASP A 39 -2.21 21.53 4.43
CA ASP A 39 -2.05 20.57 5.51
C ASP A 39 -2.89 20.98 6.72
N LEU A 40 -3.10 20.06 7.65
CA LEU A 40 -3.70 20.34 8.93
C LEU A 40 -2.71 21.11 9.82
N PRO A 41 -3.20 22.04 10.67
CA PRO A 41 -2.34 22.67 11.65
C PRO A 41 -1.76 21.63 12.60
N ALA A 42 -0.54 21.85 13.06
CA ALA A 42 -0.01 21.06 14.17
C ALA A 42 -0.85 21.32 15.42
N GLU A 43 -1.26 20.25 16.11
CA GLU A 43 -1.97 20.32 17.38
C GLU A 43 -1.14 19.67 18.50
N PRO A 44 -0.19 20.40 19.11
CA PRO A 44 0.70 19.84 20.12
C PRO A 44 -0.08 19.27 21.31
N GLY A 45 0.29 18.06 21.74
CA GLY A 45 -0.25 17.43 22.95
C GLY A 45 -1.43 16.49 22.72
N ASN A 46 -2.06 16.48 21.54
CA ASN A 46 -3.12 15.54 21.20
C ASN A 46 -2.67 14.64 20.04
N LEU A 47 -2.68 13.32 20.28
CA LEU A 47 -2.48 12.37 19.20
C LEU A 47 -3.67 12.40 18.25
N GLN A 48 -3.39 12.23 16.97
CA GLN A 48 -4.37 12.20 15.89
C GLN A 48 -4.34 10.83 15.21
N THR A 49 -5.42 10.45 14.54
CA THR A 49 -5.53 9.20 13.80
C THR A 49 -5.73 9.47 12.32
N ALA A 50 -5.10 8.70 11.45
CA ALA A 50 -5.35 8.65 10.02
C ALA A 50 -5.52 7.19 9.59
N VAL A 51 -6.47 6.90 8.69
CA VAL A 51 -6.75 5.52 8.26
C VAL A 51 -6.56 5.40 6.75
N PHE A 52 -5.68 4.48 6.34
CA PHE A 52 -5.25 4.31 4.95
C PHE A 52 -5.44 2.86 4.50
N ALA A 53 -6.01 2.65 3.32
CA ALA A 53 -6.07 1.36 2.63
C ALA A 53 -5.28 1.47 1.32
N GLY A 54 -4.39 0.52 1.06
CA GLY A 54 -3.44 0.60 -0.06
C GLY A 54 -2.83 -0.75 -0.39
N GLY A 55 -3.66 -1.79 -0.48
CA GLY A 55 -3.20 -3.17 -0.69
C GLY A 55 -3.04 -3.94 0.61
N CYS A 56 -2.20 -4.98 0.59
CA CYS A 56 -1.93 -5.79 1.79
C CYS A 56 -1.48 -4.90 2.96
N PHE A 57 -2.21 -4.97 4.07
CA PHE A 57 -1.95 -4.12 5.23
C PHE A 57 -0.61 -4.37 5.92
N TRP A 58 0.09 -5.49 5.65
CA TRP A 58 1.38 -5.81 6.29
C TRP A 58 2.46 -4.83 5.85
N GLY A 59 2.54 -4.57 4.55
CA GLY A 59 3.44 -3.56 4.00
C GLY A 59 3.06 -2.14 4.40
N VAL A 60 1.76 -1.82 4.36
CA VAL A 60 1.27 -0.49 4.75
C VAL A 60 1.55 -0.22 6.23
N GLN A 61 1.28 -1.19 7.11
CA GLN A 61 1.60 -1.13 8.53
C GLN A 61 3.09 -0.95 8.71
N GLY A 62 3.91 -1.81 8.10
CA GLY A 62 5.37 -1.73 8.19
C GLY A 62 5.92 -0.37 7.79
N VAL A 63 5.44 0.22 6.68
CA VAL A 63 5.82 1.58 6.28
C VAL A 63 5.55 2.59 7.40
N PHE A 64 4.32 2.65 7.93
CA PHE A 64 3.97 3.63 8.97
C PHE A 64 4.62 3.36 10.32
N GLN A 65 4.90 2.10 10.66
CA GLN A 65 5.65 1.74 11.87
C GLN A 65 7.06 2.36 11.87
N HIS A 66 7.66 2.53 10.69
CA HIS A 66 8.97 3.15 10.53
C HIS A 66 8.94 4.68 10.35
N VAL A 67 7.78 5.35 10.50
CA VAL A 67 7.67 6.81 10.39
C VAL A 67 7.86 7.49 11.75
N GLN A 68 8.77 8.46 11.83
CA GLN A 68 8.96 9.32 13.00
C GLN A 68 7.68 10.08 13.33
N GLY A 69 7.35 10.19 14.61
CA GLY A 69 6.10 10.82 15.06
C GLY A 69 4.89 9.88 15.06
N VAL A 70 4.90 8.79 14.29
CA VAL A 70 3.88 7.73 14.44
C VAL A 70 4.08 7.03 15.78
N LYS A 71 2.98 6.91 16.53
CA LYS A 71 2.91 6.24 17.82
C LYS A 71 2.37 4.83 17.71
N ASN A 72 1.40 4.58 16.83
CA ASN A 72 0.86 3.25 16.60
C ASN A 72 0.41 3.11 15.14
N ALA A 73 0.43 1.88 14.62
CA ALA A 73 -0.09 1.54 13.29
C ALA A 73 -0.75 0.16 13.36
N VAL A 74 -2.08 0.13 13.41
CA VAL A 74 -2.88 -1.09 13.61
C VAL A 74 -3.47 -1.53 12.28
N SER A 75 -3.21 -2.76 11.88
CA SER A 75 -3.84 -3.39 10.71
C SER A 75 -5.30 -3.74 11.01
N GLY A 76 -6.18 -3.57 10.04
CA GLY A 76 -7.61 -3.81 10.21
C GLY A 76 -8.41 -3.70 8.93
N TYR A 77 -9.73 -3.62 9.11
CA TYR A 77 -10.72 -3.64 8.05
C TYR A 77 -11.61 -2.41 8.17
N ASP A 78 -11.88 -1.73 7.06
CA ASP A 78 -12.78 -0.58 7.03
C ASP A 78 -13.65 -0.56 5.76
N GLY A 79 -14.81 0.11 5.82
CA GLY A 79 -15.76 0.23 4.70
C GLY A 79 -16.96 -0.74 4.74
N GLY A 80 -16.76 -1.96 5.25
CA GLY A 80 -17.80 -3.00 5.38
C GLY A 80 -18.51 -3.03 6.75
N ALA A 81 -19.30 -4.07 6.99
CA ALA A 81 -20.07 -4.24 8.24
C ALA A 81 -19.27 -4.96 9.35
N ALA A 82 -19.60 -4.68 10.61
CA ALA A 82 -18.88 -5.23 11.78
C ALA A 82 -18.89 -6.77 11.83
N ASN A 83 -20.01 -7.39 11.46
CA ASN A 83 -20.20 -8.84 11.55
C ASN A 83 -19.40 -9.63 10.49
N THR A 84 -18.79 -8.95 9.52
CA THR A 84 -17.99 -9.55 8.45
C THR A 84 -16.52 -9.13 8.50
N ALA A 85 -16.11 -8.41 9.54
CA ALA A 85 -14.74 -7.91 9.73
C ALA A 85 -13.81 -8.98 10.35
N GLN A 86 -13.65 -10.12 9.66
CA GLN A 86 -12.68 -11.17 10.00
C GLN A 86 -11.95 -11.63 8.75
N TYR A 87 -10.69 -12.03 8.91
CA TYR A 87 -9.76 -12.23 7.80
C TYR A 87 -10.30 -13.15 6.72
N GLU A 88 -10.87 -14.30 7.09
CA GLU A 88 -11.38 -15.27 6.13
C GLU A 88 -12.53 -14.68 5.30
N SER A 89 -13.44 -13.94 5.95
CA SER A 89 -14.56 -13.30 5.26
C SER A 89 -14.09 -12.15 4.37
N VAL A 90 -13.14 -11.34 4.84
CA VAL A 90 -12.60 -10.20 4.06
C VAL A 90 -11.80 -10.70 2.85
N SER A 91 -11.05 -11.79 3.02
CA SER A 91 -10.25 -12.41 1.96
C SER A 91 -11.10 -12.92 0.80
N ASP A 92 -12.36 -13.32 1.06
CA ASP A 92 -13.33 -13.71 0.01
C ASP A 92 -13.74 -12.53 -0.89
N GLY A 93 -13.55 -11.27 -0.45
CA GLY A 93 -13.73 -10.05 -1.26
C GLY A 93 -15.14 -9.46 -1.32
N ASP A 94 -16.16 -10.16 -0.80
CA ASP A 94 -17.57 -9.78 -0.92
C ASP A 94 -18.14 -9.02 0.30
N THR A 95 -17.29 -8.62 1.25
CA THR A 95 -17.71 -7.96 2.50
C THR A 95 -17.80 -6.44 2.41
N GLY A 96 -17.23 -5.85 1.36
CA GLY A 96 -17.06 -4.41 1.20
C GLY A 96 -15.91 -3.80 2.02
N HIS A 97 -15.23 -4.59 2.83
CA HIS A 97 -14.05 -4.14 3.57
C HIS A 97 -12.88 -3.88 2.64
N ALA A 98 -12.02 -2.92 3.00
CA ALA A 98 -10.64 -2.82 2.55
C ALA A 98 -9.73 -3.20 3.72
N GLU A 99 -8.65 -3.91 3.42
CA GLU A 99 -7.50 -3.95 4.31
C GLU A 99 -6.96 -2.52 4.48
N SER A 100 -6.87 -2.10 5.72
CA SER A 100 -6.56 -0.73 6.11
C SER A 100 -5.66 -0.70 7.33
N VAL A 101 -5.02 0.44 7.55
CA VAL A 101 -4.14 0.68 8.69
C VAL A 101 -4.57 1.96 9.39
N SER A 102 -4.89 1.84 10.67
CA SER A 102 -5.13 2.96 11.57
C SER A 102 -3.82 3.45 12.18
N VAL A 103 -3.38 4.63 11.74
CA VAL A 103 -2.12 5.27 12.11
C VAL A 103 -2.39 6.34 13.15
N THR A 104 -1.98 6.09 14.39
CA THR A 104 -1.97 7.10 15.45
C THR A 104 -0.64 7.85 15.44
N TYR A 105 -0.67 9.18 15.35
CA TYR A 105 0.52 10.01 15.19
C TYR A 105 0.49 11.27 16.06
N ASP A 106 1.69 11.79 16.34
CA ASP A 106 1.91 13.07 17.01
C ASP A 106 2.04 14.19 15.95
N PRO A 107 1.03 15.08 15.81
CA PRO A 107 1.03 16.13 14.79
C PRO A 107 2.13 17.18 14.99
N SER A 108 2.82 17.22 16.15
CA SER A 108 4.00 18.07 16.36
C SER A 108 5.29 17.47 15.77
N LYS A 109 5.26 16.20 15.36
CA LYS A 109 6.41 15.47 14.81
C LYS A 109 6.22 15.11 13.34
N VAL A 110 5.00 14.75 12.95
CA VAL A 110 4.64 14.41 11.56
C VAL A 110 3.23 14.93 11.28
N SER A 111 3.04 15.65 10.17
CA SER A 111 1.72 16.17 9.80
C SER A 111 0.89 15.14 9.04
N TYR A 112 -0.42 15.36 8.97
CA TYR A 112 -1.31 14.54 8.15
C TYR A 112 -0.89 14.57 6.67
N GLY A 113 -0.53 15.74 6.15
CA GLY A 113 -0.02 15.89 4.79
C GLY A 113 1.29 15.14 4.55
N LYS A 114 2.18 15.06 5.54
CA LYS A 114 3.38 14.22 5.44
C LYS A 114 3.04 12.73 5.38
N LEU A 115 2.07 12.27 6.17
CA LEU A 115 1.57 10.90 6.10
C LEU A 115 0.95 10.59 4.73
N LEU A 116 0.16 11.52 4.17
CA LEU A 116 -0.37 11.41 2.81
C LEU A 116 0.75 11.33 1.76
N GLN A 117 1.78 12.17 1.88
CA GLN A 117 2.92 12.12 0.97
C GLN A 117 3.60 10.75 1.00
N ILE A 118 3.84 10.18 2.19
CA ILE A 118 4.42 8.84 2.34
C ILE A 118 3.47 7.77 1.78
N TYR A 119 2.17 7.88 2.04
CA TYR A 119 1.14 6.98 1.53
C TYR A 119 1.15 6.89 -0.01
N PHE A 120 1.13 8.04 -0.69
CA PHE A 120 1.12 8.12 -2.16
C PHE A 120 2.48 7.81 -2.79
N SER A 121 3.59 8.10 -2.10
CA SER A 121 4.93 7.85 -2.64
C SER A 121 5.40 6.41 -2.46
N VAL A 122 5.07 5.76 -1.33
CA VAL A 122 5.78 4.56 -0.86
C VAL A 122 4.85 3.41 -0.51
N ALA A 123 3.70 3.68 0.12
CA ALA A 123 2.90 2.59 0.69
C ALA A 123 2.28 1.67 -0.38
N HIS A 124 1.95 2.24 -1.55
CA HIS A 124 1.18 1.59 -2.61
C HIS A 124 1.23 2.42 -3.91
N ASN A 125 0.74 1.87 -5.03
CA ASN A 125 0.48 2.61 -6.26
C ASN A 125 -0.97 3.09 -6.34
N PRO A 126 -1.21 4.41 -6.32
CA PRO A 126 -2.56 4.98 -6.25
C PRO A 126 -3.33 4.90 -7.57
N THR A 127 -2.74 4.32 -8.62
CA THR A 127 -3.36 4.20 -9.96
C THR A 127 -3.92 2.81 -10.23
N GLU A 128 -3.64 1.82 -9.36
CA GLU A 128 -4.17 0.47 -9.49
C GLU A 128 -5.57 0.35 -8.86
N LEU A 129 -6.58 0.09 -9.69
CA LEU A 129 -7.95 -0.08 -9.24
C LEU A 129 -8.18 -1.50 -8.70
N ASN A 130 -8.59 -1.62 -7.43
CA ASN A 130 -8.93 -2.89 -6.77
C ASN A 130 -7.82 -3.96 -6.85
N ARG A 131 -6.56 -3.53 -6.75
CA ARG A 131 -5.38 -4.39 -6.70
C ARG A 131 -4.17 -3.58 -6.26
N GLN A 132 -3.13 -4.27 -5.77
CA GLN A 132 -1.79 -3.73 -5.54
C GLN A 132 -0.76 -4.83 -5.77
N GLY A 133 0.09 -4.67 -6.78
CA GLY A 133 1.11 -5.67 -7.09
C GLY A 133 0.51 -7.06 -7.36
N PRO A 134 0.89 -8.11 -6.59
CA PRO A 134 0.34 -9.46 -6.78
C PRO A 134 -1.10 -9.63 -6.28
N ASP A 135 -1.60 -8.73 -5.44
CA ASP A 135 -2.89 -8.89 -4.77
C ASP A 135 -4.01 -8.23 -5.57
N SER A 136 -5.08 -8.96 -5.84
CA SER A 136 -6.23 -8.48 -6.63
C SER A 136 -7.53 -8.73 -5.89
N GLY A 137 -8.37 -7.70 -5.84
CA GLY A 137 -9.62 -7.72 -5.09
C GLY A 137 -9.97 -6.33 -4.52
N THR A 138 -11.27 -6.11 -4.29
CA THR A 138 -11.76 -4.84 -3.71
C THR A 138 -11.20 -4.59 -2.33
N GLN A 139 -10.84 -5.64 -1.58
CA GLN A 139 -10.19 -5.55 -0.29
C GLN A 139 -8.79 -4.93 -0.34
N TYR A 140 -8.15 -4.91 -1.51
CA TYR A 140 -6.82 -4.33 -1.72
C TYR A 140 -6.85 -2.96 -2.41
N ARG A 141 -8.03 -2.34 -2.52
CA ARG A 141 -8.19 -1.04 -3.17
C ARG A 141 -7.46 0.09 -2.42
N SER A 142 -7.13 1.15 -3.17
CA SER A 142 -6.62 2.40 -2.60
C SER A 142 -7.78 3.26 -2.09
N GLU A 143 -7.78 3.58 -0.79
CA GLU A 143 -8.82 4.38 -0.15
C GLU A 143 -8.31 5.07 1.13
N ILE A 144 -8.77 6.29 1.37
CA ILE A 144 -8.50 7.06 2.58
C ILE A 144 -9.81 7.19 3.36
N PHE A 145 -9.84 6.64 4.57
CA PHE A 145 -10.98 6.78 5.48
C PHE A 145 -10.73 7.98 6.40
N ALA A 146 -11.16 9.15 5.94
CA ALA A 146 -10.96 10.42 6.65
C ALA A 146 -11.71 10.41 7.99
N GLN A 147 -11.01 10.83 9.05
CA GLN A 147 -11.57 10.86 10.40
C GLN A 147 -12.44 12.09 10.67
N ASN A 148 -12.31 13.14 9.86
CA ASN A 148 -13.09 14.37 9.93
C ASN A 148 -13.08 15.11 8.58
N ALA A 149 -13.88 16.18 8.50
CA ALA A 149 -14.04 16.97 7.29
C ALA A 149 -12.74 17.66 6.85
N GLU A 150 -11.88 18.04 7.80
CA GLU A 150 -10.60 18.67 7.53
C GLU A 150 -9.62 17.67 6.87
N GLN A 151 -9.52 16.44 7.37
CA GLN A 151 -8.74 15.37 6.73
C GLN A 151 -9.26 15.04 5.33
N GLN A 152 -10.58 14.96 5.16
CA GLN A 152 -11.18 14.73 3.85
C GLN A 152 -10.78 15.83 2.85
N LYS A 153 -10.90 17.09 3.28
CA LYS A 153 -10.53 18.25 2.46
C LYS A 153 -9.04 18.23 2.08
N VAL A 154 -8.14 17.94 3.02
CA VAL A 154 -6.70 17.87 2.77
C VAL A 154 -6.35 16.72 1.82
N ALA A 155 -6.92 15.53 2.02
CA ALA A 155 -6.68 14.39 1.14
C ALA A 155 -7.15 14.66 -0.30
N GLN A 156 -8.36 15.19 -0.47
CA GLN A 156 -8.91 15.54 -1.78
C GLN A 156 -8.09 16.62 -2.49
N ALA A 157 -7.67 17.66 -1.76
CA ALA A 157 -6.82 18.71 -2.32
C ALA A 157 -5.46 18.16 -2.75
N TYR A 158 -4.91 17.20 -1.99
CA TYR A 158 -3.63 16.61 -2.34
C TYR A 158 -3.70 15.69 -3.56
N ILE A 159 -4.77 14.88 -3.68
CA ILE A 159 -5.04 14.11 -4.91
C ILE A 159 -5.12 15.06 -6.11
N ALA A 160 -5.89 16.15 -6.00
CA ALA A 160 -6.01 17.14 -7.07
C ALA A 160 -4.66 17.80 -7.43
N GLN A 161 -3.81 18.08 -6.44
CA GLN A 161 -2.46 18.59 -6.65
C GLN A 161 -1.60 17.59 -7.44
N LEU A 162 -1.63 16.31 -7.08
CA LEU A 162 -0.84 15.26 -7.73
C LEU A 162 -1.31 15.01 -9.17
N ASP A 163 -2.63 15.00 -9.40
CA ASP A 163 -3.21 14.90 -10.75
C ASP A 163 -2.82 16.09 -11.62
N ALA A 164 -2.92 17.32 -11.09
CA ALA A 164 -2.52 18.53 -11.81
C ALA A 164 -1.03 18.54 -12.16
N ALA A 165 -0.19 18.01 -11.27
CA ALA A 165 1.24 17.86 -11.48
C ALA A 165 1.60 16.69 -12.42
N LYS A 166 0.63 15.82 -12.77
CA LYS A 166 0.86 14.54 -13.46
C LYS A 166 1.96 13.73 -12.76
N ALA A 167 1.87 13.64 -11.43
CA ALA A 167 2.87 12.95 -10.62
C ALA A 167 2.93 11.44 -10.90
N PHE A 168 1.87 10.87 -11.49
CA PHE A 168 1.78 9.47 -11.89
C PHE A 168 1.40 9.37 -13.37
N ASP A 169 1.85 8.30 -14.04
CA ASP A 169 1.59 8.05 -15.46
C ASP A 169 0.12 7.77 -15.80
N LYS A 170 -0.67 7.42 -14.77
CA LYS A 170 -2.10 7.13 -14.87
C LYS A 170 -2.87 7.95 -13.83
N PRO A 171 -4.17 8.20 -14.03
CA PRO A 171 -5.00 8.90 -13.05
C PRO A 171 -5.00 8.19 -11.70
N ILE A 172 -5.01 8.97 -10.61
CA ILE A 172 -5.20 8.44 -9.26
C ILE A 172 -6.64 7.91 -9.13
N VAL A 173 -6.79 6.68 -8.62
CA VAL A 173 -8.09 6.03 -8.37
C VAL A 173 -8.42 5.95 -6.88
N THR A 174 -7.55 6.48 -6.01
CA THR A 174 -7.75 6.54 -4.57
C THR A 174 -9.06 7.24 -4.21
N LYS A 175 -9.91 6.55 -3.44
CA LYS A 175 -11.13 7.14 -2.89
C LYS A 175 -10.86 7.87 -1.58
N VAL A 176 -11.73 8.83 -1.25
CA VAL A 176 -11.75 9.47 0.07
C VAL A 176 -13.18 9.38 0.61
N GLU A 177 -13.35 8.60 1.67
CA GLU A 177 -14.64 8.40 2.34
C GLU A 177 -14.54 8.81 3.82
N MET A 178 -15.69 9.14 4.43
CA MET A 178 -15.81 9.50 5.85
C MET A 178 -16.99 8.76 6.47
N GLY A 179 -16.98 8.61 7.80
CA GLY A 179 -18.09 8.02 8.55
C GLY A 179 -18.13 6.49 8.49
N LYS A 180 -17.00 5.86 8.18
CA LYS A 180 -16.80 4.42 8.27
C LYS A 180 -16.15 4.06 9.61
N THR A 181 -16.29 2.80 10.00
CA THR A 181 -15.78 2.28 11.28
C THR A 181 -14.63 1.33 11.01
N PHE A 182 -13.49 1.63 11.63
CA PHE A 182 -12.33 0.76 11.60
C PHE A 182 -12.50 -0.43 12.57
N TYR A 183 -12.25 -1.64 12.07
CA TYR A 183 -12.24 -2.87 12.86
C TYR A 183 -10.83 -3.45 12.89
N PRO A 184 -10.15 -3.51 14.07
CA PRO A 184 -8.82 -4.11 14.15
C PRO A 184 -8.81 -5.56 13.67
N ALA A 185 -7.81 -5.91 12.86
CA ALA A 185 -7.57 -7.28 12.46
C ALA A 185 -7.05 -8.11 13.63
N GLU A 186 -7.11 -9.42 13.46
CA GLU A 186 -6.66 -10.43 14.39
C GLU A 186 -5.20 -10.21 14.80
N SER A 187 -4.87 -10.55 16.04
CA SER A 187 -3.54 -10.29 16.62
C SER A 187 -2.36 -10.90 15.83
N TYR A 188 -2.62 -11.98 15.08
CA TYR A 188 -1.60 -12.63 14.25
C TYR A 188 -1.25 -11.85 12.97
N HIS A 189 -2.07 -10.87 12.57
CA HIS A 189 -1.75 -9.94 11.48
C HIS A 189 -0.98 -8.71 11.94
N GLN A 190 -0.96 -8.42 13.25
CA GLN A 190 -0.27 -7.25 13.77
C GLN A 190 1.24 -7.51 13.78
N ASP A 191 2.00 -6.51 13.34
CA ASP A 191 3.47 -6.52 13.30
C ASP A 191 4.05 -7.60 12.37
N PHE A 192 3.24 -8.14 11.44
CA PHE A 192 3.58 -9.33 10.66
C PHE A 192 4.88 -9.20 9.86
N LEU A 193 5.10 -8.05 9.19
CA LEU A 193 6.35 -7.76 8.46
C LEU A 193 7.57 -7.87 9.39
N THR A 194 7.49 -7.24 10.56
CA THR A 194 8.59 -7.19 11.54
C THR A 194 8.87 -8.56 12.14
N GLU A 195 7.84 -9.34 12.42
CA GLU A 195 7.98 -10.68 13.01
C GLU A 195 8.39 -11.75 11.99
N ASN A 196 8.12 -11.52 10.69
CA ASN A 196 8.36 -12.49 9.63
C ASN A 196 9.22 -11.91 8.49
N PRO A 197 10.41 -11.34 8.76
CA PRO A 197 11.18 -10.59 7.77
C PRO A 197 11.75 -11.46 6.63
N SER A 198 11.81 -12.78 6.83
CA SER A 198 12.24 -13.74 5.79
C SER A 198 11.08 -14.39 5.05
N TYR A 199 9.82 -14.05 5.36
CA TYR A 199 8.67 -14.61 4.66
C TYR A 199 8.71 -14.15 3.19
N PRO A 200 8.63 -15.05 2.19
CA PRO A 200 8.89 -14.68 0.80
C PRO A 200 8.04 -13.52 0.29
N TYR A 201 6.76 -13.47 0.69
CA TYR A 201 5.87 -12.37 0.35
C TYR A 201 6.39 -11.04 0.92
N ILE A 202 6.78 -11.00 2.20
CA ILE A 202 7.35 -9.81 2.85
C ILE A 202 8.63 -9.35 2.13
N VAL A 203 9.51 -10.29 1.79
CA VAL A 203 10.79 -9.99 1.13
C VAL A 203 10.58 -9.35 -0.24
N ILE A 204 9.61 -9.84 -1.02
CA ILE A 204 9.38 -9.40 -2.40
C ILE A 204 8.55 -8.11 -2.45
N ASN A 205 7.53 -8.00 -1.60
CA ASN A 205 6.49 -6.97 -1.74
C ASN A 205 6.59 -5.84 -0.71
N ASP A 206 7.07 -6.11 0.51
CA ASP A 206 6.91 -5.18 1.63
C ASP A 206 8.23 -4.58 2.14
N LEU A 207 9.30 -5.38 2.27
CA LEU A 207 10.63 -4.86 2.64
C LEU A 207 11.15 -3.77 1.67
N PRO A 208 10.92 -3.86 0.35
CA PRO A 208 11.31 -2.79 -0.55
C PRO A 208 10.60 -1.46 -0.25
N LYS A 209 9.35 -1.48 0.23
CA LYS A 209 8.62 -0.27 0.63
C LYS A 209 9.29 0.42 1.82
N VAL A 210 9.71 -0.36 2.83
CA VAL A 210 10.47 0.20 3.98
C VAL A 210 11.83 0.75 3.54
N ALA A 211 12.51 0.08 2.61
CA ALA A 211 13.76 0.59 2.04
C ALA A 211 13.56 1.89 1.24
N GLN A 212 12.47 1.99 0.48
CA GLN A 212 12.08 3.19 -0.25
C GLN A 212 11.71 4.33 0.70
N LEU A 213 11.00 4.07 1.81
CA LEU A 213 10.73 5.05 2.86
C LEU A 213 12.03 5.65 3.38
N LYS A 214 13.01 4.80 3.75
CA LYS A 214 14.32 5.25 4.23
C LYS A 214 15.07 6.09 3.19
N LYS A 215 14.95 5.73 1.91
CA LYS A 215 15.63 6.43 0.80
C LYS A 215 15.00 7.79 0.50
N LEU A 216 13.67 7.86 0.43
CA LEU A 216 12.94 9.05 -0.03
C LEU A 216 12.61 10.02 1.11
N PHE A 217 12.45 9.51 2.33
CA PHE A 217 12.10 10.29 3.52
C PHE A 217 13.05 10.01 4.69
N PRO A 218 14.38 10.17 4.52
CA PRO A 218 15.34 9.84 5.57
C PRO A 218 15.09 10.58 6.88
N ASP A 219 14.64 11.84 6.81
CA ASP A 219 14.32 12.67 7.99
C ASP A 219 13.04 12.23 8.72
N GLN A 220 12.19 11.42 8.07
CA GLN A 220 10.98 10.87 8.67
C GLN A 220 11.11 9.39 8.96
N TYR A 221 12.24 8.76 8.62
CA TYR A 221 12.46 7.34 8.87
C TYR A 221 13.05 7.11 10.26
N ARG A 222 12.64 6.02 10.91
CA ARG A 222 13.32 5.45 12.08
C ARG A 222 13.64 3.97 11.84
N ALA A 223 14.80 3.55 12.34
CA ALA A 223 15.24 2.16 12.21
C ALA A 223 14.38 1.21 13.06
N GLU A 224 14.06 1.59 14.28
CA GLU A 224 13.22 0.80 15.18
C GLU A 224 11.73 1.09 14.92
N PRO A 225 10.92 0.09 14.53
CA PRO A 225 9.48 0.29 14.32
C PRO A 225 8.74 0.46 15.66
N VAL A 226 7.62 1.19 15.66
CA VAL A 226 6.64 1.06 16.77
C VAL A 226 5.75 -0.14 16.52
N LEU A 227 5.69 -1.04 17.49
CA LEU A 227 4.93 -2.28 17.35
C LEU A 227 3.63 -2.20 18.15
N VAL A 228 2.57 -2.77 17.59
CA VAL A 228 1.26 -2.85 18.25
C VAL A 228 1.37 -3.69 19.52
N LYS A 229 2.10 -4.79 19.46
CA LYS A 229 2.24 -5.75 20.58
C LYS A 229 3.06 -5.24 21.77
N ASN A 230 3.72 -4.09 21.63
CA ASN A 230 4.53 -3.47 22.70
C ASN A 230 3.80 -2.34 23.44
N GLN A 231 2.49 -2.15 23.20
CA GLN A 231 1.68 -1.06 23.76
C GLN A 231 0.71 -1.51 24.83
#